data_AF-A0A5N6ELS3-F1
#
_entry.id   AF-A0A5N6ELS3-F1
#
_cell.length_a   1.000
_cell.length_b   1.000
_cell.length_c   1.000
_cell.angle_alpha   90.00
_cell.angle_beta   90.00
_cell.angle_gamma   90.00
#
_symmetry.space_group_name_H-M   'P 1'
#
loop_
_entity.id
_entity.type
_entity.pdbx_description
1 polymer ?
#
loop_
_entity_poly.entity_id
_entity_poly.type
_entity_poly.pdbx_seq_one_letter_code
_entity_poly.pdbx_strand_id
1 'polypeptide(L)'
;MAPSSSTPNNTNPEDTPGILNPTVANLKDCSAFPNLWYRIHVLLADLKSFDNPSSNKRLEKIVDPSFIGEPYFTPKEADTIKKTVVNGKEFTQFVEEELNKRLDRRNKKRFESGDFRICAAHDLAPIMAQALGIDLKRLEKDKGFANLVEEKGLHLGGDRWSGLKKKSFSLKKKKH
;
A
#
# COMPACT_ATOMS: atom_id res chain seq x y z
N MET A 1 34.37 -53.20 -13.37
CA MET A 1 33.95 -52.10 -14.27
C MET A 1 32.62 -51.58 -13.74
N ALA A 2 32.67 -50.48 -13.00
CA ALA A 2 31.52 -49.84 -12.35
C ALA A 2 30.98 -48.71 -13.26
N PRO A 3 29.73 -48.26 -13.03
CA PRO A 3 28.82 -47.83 -14.09
C PRO A 3 28.94 -46.34 -14.44
N SER A 4 28.60 -46.02 -15.69
CA SER A 4 28.22 -44.67 -16.13
C SER A 4 26.73 -44.67 -16.43
N SER A 5 25.97 -43.78 -15.80
CA SER A 5 24.82 -43.10 -16.42
C SER A 5 24.13 -42.17 -15.40
N SER A 6 24.26 -40.88 -15.71
CA SER A 6 23.18 -39.88 -15.69
C SER A 6 22.48 -39.57 -14.37
N THR A 7 23.01 -38.55 -13.68
CA THR A 7 22.22 -37.68 -12.80
C THR A 7 21.23 -36.85 -13.64
N PRO A 8 19.92 -36.80 -13.30
CA PRO A 8 19.00 -35.86 -13.92
C PRO A 8 19.16 -34.45 -13.36
N ASN A 9 19.03 -33.47 -14.25
CA ASN A 9 19.00 -32.03 -14.01
C ASN A 9 18.16 -31.66 -12.77
N ASN A 10 18.81 -30.98 -11.83
CA ASN A 10 18.15 -30.22 -10.79
C ASN A 10 17.71 -28.88 -11.41
N THR A 11 16.49 -28.83 -11.93
CA THR A 11 15.86 -27.58 -12.36
C THR A 11 15.50 -26.78 -11.11
N ASN A 12 16.33 -25.79 -10.77
CA ASN A 12 15.97 -24.73 -9.83
C ASN A 12 14.70 -24.03 -10.34
N PRO A 13 13.61 -23.96 -9.55
CA PRO A 13 12.49 -23.11 -9.87
C PRO A 13 12.82 -21.67 -9.46
N GLU A 14 12.59 -20.74 -10.39
CA GLU A 14 12.47 -19.29 -10.18
C GLU A 14 13.75 -18.49 -9.86
N ASP A 15 14.64 -18.40 -10.86
CA ASP A 15 15.36 -17.15 -11.11
C ASP A 15 14.37 -16.08 -11.61
N THR A 16 13.67 -15.43 -10.68
CA THR A 16 13.02 -14.13 -10.91
C THR A 16 13.79 -13.11 -10.08
N PRO A 17 14.27 -11.99 -10.64
CA PRO A 17 15.14 -11.07 -9.92
C PRO A 17 14.41 -10.53 -8.70
N GLY A 18 14.75 -11.06 -7.53
CA GLY A 18 14.32 -10.51 -6.25
C GLY A 18 14.82 -9.08 -6.18
N ILE A 19 13.92 -8.11 -6.24
CA ILE A 19 14.29 -6.71 -6.09
C ILE A 19 14.80 -6.56 -4.65
N LEU A 20 16.12 -6.54 -4.49
CA LEU A 20 16.76 -6.56 -3.17
C LEU A 20 16.44 -5.31 -2.34
N ASN A 21 16.00 -4.21 -2.98
CA ASN A 21 15.55 -2.98 -2.34
C ASN A 21 14.45 -2.30 -3.18
N PRO A 22 13.18 -2.70 -3.04
CA PRO A 22 12.11 -2.12 -3.84
C PRO A 22 11.95 -0.63 -3.50
N THR A 23 11.71 0.20 -4.52
CA THR A 23 11.37 1.61 -4.33
C THR A 23 9.89 1.83 -4.61
N VAL A 24 9.36 3.00 -4.23
CA VAL A 24 7.96 3.37 -4.55
C VAL A 24 7.69 3.35 -6.07
N ALA A 25 8.72 3.55 -6.91
CA ALA A 25 8.58 3.42 -8.36
C ALA A 25 8.28 1.97 -8.79
N ASN A 26 8.90 0.99 -8.13
CA ASN A 26 8.66 -0.43 -8.41
C ASN A 26 7.23 -0.84 -8.02
N LEU A 27 6.67 -0.26 -6.95
CA LEU A 27 5.27 -0.49 -6.57
C LEU A 27 4.26 0.07 -7.59
N LYS A 28 4.67 1.06 -8.37
CA LYS A 28 3.86 1.67 -9.45
C LYS A 28 4.01 0.93 -10.77
N ASP A 29 5.04 0.09 -10.89
CA ASP A 29 5.35 -0.60 -12.13
C ASP A 29 4.33 -1.72 -12.37
N CYS A 30 3.37 -1.46 -13.26
CA CYS A 30 2.35 -2.44 -13.64
C CYS A 30 2.92 -3.64 -14.39
N SER A 31 4.15 -3.58 -14.90
CA SER A 31 4.80 -4.71 -15.57
C SER A 31 5.31 -5.75 -14.56
N ALA A 32 5.82 -5.29 -13.41
CA ALA A 32 6.27 -6.13 -12.31
C ALA A 32 5.11 -6.58 -11.42
N PHE A 33 4.17 -5.67 -11.13
CA PHE A 33 3.05 -5.94 -10.23
C PHE A 33 1.73 -5.38 -10.77
N PRO A 34 0.97 -6.17 -11.54
CA PRO A 34 -0.33 -5.76 -12.06
C PRO A 34 -1.27 -5.35 -10.92
N ASN A 35 -1.87 -4.16 -11.04
CA ASN A 35 -2.89 -3.65 -10.12
C ASN A 35 -2.46 -3.50 -8.64
N LEU A 36 -1.17 -3.64 -8.32
CA LEU A 36 -0.67 -3.47 -6.95
C LEU A 36 -0.89 -2.05 -6.45
N TRP A 37 -0.51 -1.06 -7.27
CA TRP A 37 -0.71 0.35 -6.97
C TRP A 37 -2.18 0.72 -6.76
N TYR A 38 -3.10 0.03 -7.43
CA TYR A 38 -4.52 0.19 -7.19
C TYR A 38 -4.94 -0.36 -5.83
N ARG A 39 -4.54 -1.60 -5.50
CA ARG A 39 -4.89 -2.23 -4.22
C ARG A 39 -4.33 -1.48 -3.02
N ILE A 40 -3.15 -0.85 -3.16
CA ILE A 40 -2.61 0.11 -2.19
C ILE A 40 -3.58 1.28 -1.98
N HIS A 41 -4.11 1.87 -3.05
CA HIS A 41 -5.12 2.94 -2.92
C HIS A 41 -6.43 2.43 -2.29
N VAL A 42 -6.89 1.23 -2.63
CA VAL A 42 -8.09 0.64 -2.03
C VAL A 42 -7.90 0.46 -0.52
N LEU A 43 -6.77 -0.09 -0.09
CA LEU A 43 -6.46 -0.23 1.34
C LEU A 43 -6.45 1.13 2.05
N LEU A 44 -5.81 2.15 1.47
CA LEU A 44 -5.79 3.49 2.05
C LEU A 44 -7.18 4.12 2.17
N ALA A 45 -8.02 3.92 1.16
CA ALA A 45 -9.40 4.37 1.17
C ALA A 45 -10.20 3.63 2.25
N ASP A 46 -10.02 2.32 2.37
CA ASP A 46 -10.73 1.49 3.36
C ASP A 46 -10.32 1.82 4.79
N LEU A 47 -9.03 1.98 5.06
CA LEU A 47 -8.53 2.42 6.37
C LEU A 47 -9.04 3.83 6.75
N LYS A 48 -9.31 4.67 5.76
CA LYS A 48 -9.86 6.01 5.97
C LYS A 48 -11.38 5.99 6.17
N SER A 49 -12.08 5.13 5.45
CA SER A 49 -13.54 4.97 5.45
C SER A 49 -13.97 3.70 6.19
N PHE A 50 -13.46 3.50 7.41
CA PHE A 50 -13.76 2.32 8.23
C PHE A 50 -15.27 2.14 8.50
N ASP A 51 -16.02 3.23 8.57
CA ASP A 51 -17.48 3.21 8.76
C ASP A 51 -18.25 2.65 7.55
N ASN A 52 -17.60 2.50 6.39
CA ASN A 52 -18.22 1.91 5.22
C ASN A 52 -18.30 0.37 5.36
N PRO A 53 -19.50 -0.25 5.27
CA PRO A 53 -19.66 -1.69 5.42
C PRO A 53 -18.79 -2.53 4.48
N SER A 54 -18.55 -2.05 3.24
CA SER A 54 -17.73 -2.75 2.25
C SER A 54 -16.24 -2.70 2.60
N SER A 55 -15.77 -1.55 3.10
CA SER A 55 -14.40 -1.36 3.59
C SER A 55 -14.17 -2.20 4.84
N ASN A 56 -15.10 -2.15 5.80
CA ASN A 56 -15.01 -2.90 7.04
C ASN A 56 -14.95 -4.42 6.79
N LYS A 57 -15.85 -4.96 5.95
CA LYS A 57 -15.83 -6.38 5.55
C LYS A 57 -14.51 -6.86 4.95
N ARG A 58 -13.75 -5.98 4.28
CA ARG A 58 -12.42 -6.31 3.74
C ARG A 58 -11.34 -6.19 4.79
N LEU A 59 -11.40 -5.18 5.65
CA LEU A 59 -10.45 -4.97 6.74
C LEU A 59 -10.56 -6.06 7.82
N GLU A 60 -11.75 -6.53 8.15
CA GLU A 60 -11.97 -7.64 9.11
C GLU A 60 -11.33 -8.97 8.67
N LYS A 61 -11.06 -9.13 7.37
CA LYS A 61 -10.41 -10.33 6.81
C LYS A 61 -8.88 -10.28 6.92
N ILE A 62 -8.31 -9.13 7.25
CA ILE A 62 -6.87 -8.99 7.40
C ILE A 62 -6.47 -9.66 8.72
N VAL A 63 -5.60 -10.66 8.61
CA VAL A 63 -4.96 -11.30 9.77
C VAL A 63 -3.58 -10.68 10.06
N ASP A 64 -2.96 -10.04 9.06
CA ASP A 64 -1.63 -9.45 9.19
C ASP A 64 -1.66 -8.14 10.03
N PRO A 65 -0.88 -8.06 11.12
CA PRO A 65 -0.87 -6.87 12.00
C PRO A 65 -0.46 -5.56 11.32
N SER A 66 0.27 -5.63 10.21
CA SER A 66 0.71 -4.46 9.44
C SER A 66 -0.32 -3.99 8.40
N PHE A 67 -1.48 -4.64 8.31
CA PHE A 67 -2.51 -4.43 7.29
C PHE A 67 -2.05 -4.66 5.85
N ILE A 68 -0.81 -5.10 5.67
CA ILE A 68 -0.20 -5.42 4.39
C ILE A 68 -0.19 -6.94 4.27
N GLY A 69 -1.31 -7.47 3.79
CA GLY A 69 -1.49 -8.89 3.51
C GLY A 69 -2.81 -9.14 2.81
N GLU A 70 -3.25 -10.40 2.85
CA GLU A 70 -4.55 -10.78 2.31
C GLU A 70 -5.70 -10.04 3.04
N PRO A 71 -6.80 -9.70 2.36
CA PRO A 71 -7.13 -10.02 0.96
C PRO A 71 -6.53 -9.05 -0.08
N TYR A 72 -5.82 -8.00 0.35
CA TYR A 72 -5.35 -6.94 -0.55
C TYR A 72 -4.09 -7.35 -1.32
N PHE A 73 -3.18 -8.07 -0.68
CA PHE A 73 -1.88 -8.41 -1.25
C PHE A 73 -1.60 -9.89 -1.07
N THR A 74 -0.99 -10.49 -2.09
CA THR A 74 -0.36 -11.80 -1.93
C THR A 74 0.86 -11.68 -1.02
N PRO A 75 1.33 -12.78 -0.40
CA PRO A 75 2.53 -12.74 0.46
C PRO A 75 3.75 -12.09 -0.23
N LYS A 76 3.97 -12.36 -1.52
CA LYS A 76 5.06 -11.78 -2.32
C LYS A 76 4.94 -10.26 -2.46
N GLU A 77 3.73 -9.77 -2.73
CA GLU A 77 3.46 -8.34 -2.84
C GLU A 77 3.57 -7.65 -1.49
N ALA A 78 3.07 -8.30 -0.44
CA ALA A 78 3.17 -7.81 0.92
C ALA A 78 4.63 -7.63 1.35
N ASP A 79 5.47 -8.63 1.11
CA ASP A 79 6.91 -8.56 1.39
C ASP A 79 7.59 -7.45 0.58
N THR A 80 7.19 -7.26 -0.66
CA THR A 80 7.73 -6.19 -1.51
C THR A 80 7.37 -4.81 -0.95
N ILE A 81 6.11 -4.60 -0.53
CA ILE A 81 5.69 -3.35 0.12
C ILE A 81 6.45 -3.16 1.43
N LYS A 82 6.54 -4.18 2.27
CA LYS A 82 7.23 -4.13 3.58
C LYS A 82 8.71 -3.73 3.45
N LYS A 83 9.42 -4.30 2.47
CA LYS A 83 10.83 -4.01 2.17
C LYS A 83 11.05 -2.74 1.36
N THR A 84 9.98 -2.01 0.99
CA THR A 84 10.12 -0.83 0.14
C THR A 84 10.90 0.26 0.87
N VAL A 85 11.97 0.78 0.24
CA VAL A 85 12.79 1.84 0.81
C VAL A 85 12.09 3.19 0.62
N VAL A 86 11.73 3.82 1.73
CA VAL A 86 11.11 5.14 1.84
C VAL A 86 11.99 6.01 2.73
N ASN A 87 12.45 7.15 2.21
CA ASN A 87 13.33 8.08 2.93
C ASN A 87 14.58 7.41 3.54
N GLY A 88 15.15 6.42 2.85
CA GLY A 88 16.35 5.70 3.28
C GLY A 88 16.13 4.60 4.34
N LYS A 89 14.88 4.26 4.66
CA LYS A 89 14.52 3.16 5.56
C LYS A 89 13.47 2.25 4.94
N GLU A 90 13.31 1.04 5.46
CA GLU A 90 12.23 0.15 5.04
C GLU A 90 10.86 0.73 5.41
N PHE A 91 9.84 0.39 4.62
CA PHE A 91 8.48 0.88 4.79
C PHE A 91 7.94 0.53 6.18
N THR A 92 8.18 -0.70 6.65
CA THR A 92 7.79 -1.16 7.99
C THR A 92 8.40 -0.28 9.08
N GLN A 93 9.70 -0.04 9.02
CA GLN A 93 10.43 0.81 9.97
C GLN A 93 9.91 2.26 9.93
N PHE A 94 9.70 2.81 8.73
CA PHE A 94 9.15 4.16 8.59
C PHE A 94 7.75 4.28 9.20
N VAL A 95 6.87 3.32 8.93
CA VAL A 95 5.51 3.31 9.46
C VAL A 95 5.52 3.15 10.98
N GLU A 96 6.33 2.24 11.51
CA GLU A 96 6.46 2.02 12.96
C GLU A 96 7.00 3.26 13.68
N GLU A 97 8.05 3.89 13.16
CA GLU A 97 8.60 5.13 13.73
C GLU A 97 7.57 6.27 13.73
N GLU A 98 6.82 6.47 12.65
CA GLU A 98 5.81 7.51 12.57
C GLU A 98 4.58 7.20 13.45
N LEU A 99 4.19 5.93 13.57
CA LEU A 99 3.16 5.49 14.51
C LEU A 99 3.59 5.79 15.94
N ASN A 100 4.80 5.38 16.34
CA ASN A 100 5.36 5.64 17.66
C ASN A 100 5.44 7.14 17.95
N LYS A 101 5.94 7.97 17.02
CA LYS A 101 5.94 9.44 17.17
C LYS A 101 4.54 10.01 17.39
N ARG A 102 3.52 9.49 16.69
CA ARG A 102 2.12 9.94 16.86
C ARG A 102 1.49 9.43 18.15
N LEU A 103 1.87 8.24 18.61
CA LEU A 103 1.48 7.71 19.91
C LEU A 103 2.12 8.51 21.03
N ASP A 104 3.42 8.80 20.97
CA ASP A 104 4.14 9.60 21.97
C ASP A 104 3.60 11.03 22.07
N ARG A 105 3.36 11.68 20.93
CA ARG A 105 2.69 12.99 20.89
C ARG A 105 1.30 12.95 21.52
N ARG A 106 0.55 11.86 21.29
CA ARG A 106 -0.78 11.71 21.88
C ARG A 106 -0.72 11.32 23.35
N ASN A 107 0.19 10.47 23.79
CA ASN A 107 0.40 10.16 25.20
C ASN A 107 0.77 11.43 25.98
N LYS A 108 1.62 12.28 25.41
CA LYS A 108 1.95 13.60 25.97
C LYS A 108 0.73 14.54 26.05
N LYS A 109 -0.22 14.47 25.09
CA LYS A 109 -1.49 15.22 25.12
C LYS A 109 -2.60 14.55 25.93
N ARG A 110 -2.55 13.23 26.13
CA ARG A 110 -3.59 12.42 26.78
C ARG A 110 -3.44 12.36 28.29
N PHE A 111 -2.26 12.66 28.83
CA PHE A 111 -2.11 13.01 30.24
C PHE A 111 -3.09 14.13 30.66
N GLU A 112 -3.44 15.02 29.73
CA GLU A 112 -4.33 16.16 29.98
C GLU A 112 -5.81 15.91 29.63
N SER A 113 -6.17 14.84 28.91
CA SER A 113 -7.51 14.74 28.26
C SER A 113 -8.27 13.42 28.40
N GLY A 114 -7.73 12.38 29.05
CA GLY A 114 -8.53 11.26 29.60
C GLY A 114 -9.39 10.41 28.65
N ASP A 115 -9.18 10.41 27.33
CA ASP A 115 -9.95 9.59 26.37
C ASP A 115 -9.04 8.69 25.52
N PHE A 116 -9.26 7.36 25.62
CA PHE A 116 -8.30 6.31 25.24
C PHE A 116 -8.69 5.46 24.03
N ARG A 117 -9.62 5.90 23.18
CA ARG A 117 -10.04 5.11 22.01
C ARG A 117 -9.24 5.48 20.76
N ILE A 118 -8.15 4.76 20.51
CA ILE A 118 -7.40 4.79 19.25
C ILE A 118 -7.99 3.73 18.32
N CYS A 119 -8.65 4.15 17.24
CA CYS A 119 -8.97 3.25 16.14
C CYS A 119 -7.72 3.09 15.26
N ALA A 120 -6.98 1.99 15.44
CA ALA A 120 -5.69 1.71 14.81
C ALA A 120 -5.66 1.91 13.28
N ALA A 121 -6.79 1.70 12.60
CA ALA A 121 -6.91 1.90 11.15
C ALA A 121 -6.82 3.37 10.71
N HIS A 122 -7.45 4.29 11.45
CA HIS A 122 -7.53 5.71 11.06
C HIS A 122 -6.19 6.44 11.18
N ASP A 123 -5.33 6.00 12.10
CA ASP A 123 -3.99 6.55 12.25
C ASP A 123 -3.02 6.01 11.21
N LEU A 124 -3.26 4.80 10.70
CA LEU A 124 -2.38 4.12 9.75
C LEU A 124 -2.49 4.70 8.33
N ALA A 125 -3.71 4.92 7.83
CA ALA A 125 -3.95 5.47 6.49
C ALA A 125 -3.09 6.71 6.16
N PRO A 126 -3.09 7.79 6.96
CA PRO A 126 -2.27 8.97 6.68
C PRO A 126 -0.76 8.72 6.75
N ILE A 127 -0.27 7.74 7.51
CA ILE A 127 1.17 7.42 7.59
C ILE A 127 1.60 6.66 6.34
N MET A 128 0.84 5.62 5.97
CA MET A 128 1.08 4.85 4.76
C MET A 128 0.99 5.75 3.51
N ALA A 129 -0.01 6.64 3.46
CA ALA A 129 -0.15 7.60 2.37
C ALA A 129 1.05 8.55 2.28
N GLN A 130 1.55 9.04 3.42
CA GLN A 130 2.76 9.88 3.47
C GLN A 130 4.00 9.11 2.98
N ALA A 131 4.18 7.86 3.43
CA ALA A 131 5.31 7.01 3.05
C ALA A 131 5.34 6.76 1.52
N LEU A 132 4.17 6.55 0.91
CA LEU A 132 4.04 6.23 -0.51
C LEU A 132 3.86 7.46 -1.41
N GLY A 133 3.84 8.66 -0.82
CA GLY A 133 3.60 9.91 -1.54
C GLY A 133 2.20 9.99 -2.19
N ILE A 134 1.20 9.39 -1.53
CA ILE A 134 -0.20 9.39 -1.96
C ILE A 134 -0.94 10.53 -1.24
N ASP A 135 -1.65 11.35 -2.01
CA ASP A 135 -2.51 12.40 -1.44
C ASP A 135 -3.86 11.80 -1.03
N LEU A 136 -3.97 11.46 0.26
CA LEU A 136 -5.17 10.82 0.83
C LEU A 136 -6.42 11.70 0.68
N LYS A 137 -6.30 13.03 0.84
CA LYS A 137 -7.44 13.95 0.69
C LYS A 137 -7.97 13.97 -0.74
N ARG A 138 -7.06 13.77 -1.70
CA ARG A 138 -7.40 13.72 -3.10
C ARG A 138 -7.97 12.38 -3.51
N LEU A 139 -7.46 11.29 -2.92
CA LEU A 139 -8.01 9.95 -3.09
C LEU A 139 -9.49 9.90 -2.71
N GLU A 140 -9.82 10.46 -1.55
CA GLU A 140 -11.19 10.53 -1.02
C GLU A 140 -12.16 11.30 -1.93
N LYS A 141 -11.69 12.36 -2.58
CA LYS A 141 -12.52 13.21 -3.44
C LYS A 141 -12.62 12.72 -4.89
N ASP A 142 -11.86 11.69 -5.25
CA ASP A 142 -11.86 11.16 -6.60
C ASP A 142 -13.04 10.23 -6.81
N LYS A 143 -14.14 10.78 -7.36
CA LYS A 143 -15.35 10.02 -7.69
C LYS A 143 -15.08 8.89 -8.68
N GLY A 144 -14.09 9.05 -9.57
CA GLY A 144 -13.73 8.02 -10.52
C GLY A 144 -13.10 6.82 -9.82
N PHE A 145 -12.22 7.08 -8.86
CA PHE A 145 -11.68 6.04 -7.99
C PHE A 145 -12.77 5.38 -7.14
N ALA A 146 -13.65 6.17 -6.50
CA ALA A 146 -14.73 5.63 -5.67
C ALA A 146 -15.65 4.67 -6.46
N ASN A 147 -16.12 5.11 -7.63
CA ASN A 147 -16.96 4.28 -8.50
C ASN A 147 -16.23 3.01 -8.97
N LEU A 148 -14.92 3.12 -9.25
CA LEU A 148 -14.11 1.98 -9.66
C LEU A 148 -13.97 0.93 -8.55
N VAL A 149 -13.80 1.38 -7.29
CA VAL A 149 -13.78 0.49 -6.13
C VAL A 149 -15.14 -0.16 -5.88
N GLU A 150 -16.24 0.57 -6.07
CA GLU A 150 -17.58 0.02 -5.95
C GLU A 150 -17.89 -1.02 -7.03
N GLU A 151 -17.47 -0.78 -8.28
CA GLU A 151 -17.77 -1.67 -9.40
C GLU A 151 -16.84 -2.89 -9.46
N LYS A 152 -15.54 -2.70 -9.22
CA LYS A 152 -14.49 -3.73 -9.44
C LYS A 152 -13.89 -4.30 -8.14
N GLY A 153 -14.12 -3.66 -7.00
CA GLY A 153 -13.54 -4.09 -5.72
C GLY A 153 -12.01 -4.13 -5.76
N LEU A 154 -11.41 -5.24 -5.32
CA LEU A 154 -9.95 -5.43 -5.31
C LEU A 154 -9.36 -5.83 -6.67
N HIS A 155 -10.19 -6.27 -7.62
CA HIS A 155 -9.75 -6.86 -8.88
C HIS A 155 -10.18 -5.99 -10.06
N LEU A 156 -9.27 -5.16 -10.57
CA LEU A 156 -9.49 -4.32 -11.75
C LEU A 156 -9.66 -5.10 -13.06
N GLY A 157 -9.36 -6.41 -13.08
CA GLY A 157 -9.32 -7.18 -14.32
C GLY A 157 -8.28 -6.62 -15.29
N GLY A 158 -8.71 -6.32 -16.53
CA GLY A 158 -7.87 -5.75 -17.60
C GLY A 158 -7.69 -4.23 -17.54
N ASP A 159 -8.40 -3.54 -16.64
CA ASP A 159 -8.31 -2.09 -16.52
C ASP A 159 -6.99 -1.68 -15.84
N ARG A 160 -6.38 -0.59 -16.30
CA ARG A 160 -5.11 -0.08 -15.75
C ARG A 160 -5.34 1.16 -14.91
N TRP A 161 -4.85 1.13 -13.67
CA TRP A 161 -4.86 2.29 -12.76
C TRP A 161 -3.46 2.86 -12.56
N SER A 162 -3.21 4.06 -13.10
CA SER A 162 -1.94 4.78 -12.95
C SER A 162 -1.90 5.74 -11.74
N GLY A 163 -2.96 5.78 -10.93
CA GLY A 163 -3.10 6.70 -9.80
C GLY A 163 -3.88 7.98 -10.10
N LEU A 164 -3.99 8.83 -9.09
CA LEU A 164 -4.80 10.04 -9.09
C LEU A 164 -4.33 11.08 -10.13
N LYS A 165 -5.19 11.48 -11.07
CA LYS A 165 -4.92 12.48 -12.15
C LYS A 165 -4.33 13.82 -11.67
N LYS A 166 -3.01 14.06 -11.73
CA LYS A 166 -2.41 15.32 -11.25
C LYS A 166 -3.20 16.54 -11.77
N LYS A 167 -3.56 17.48 -10.90
CA LYS A 167 -4.10 18.78 -11.36
C LYS A 167 -3.02 19.41 -12.22
N SER A 168 -3.22 19.45 -13.53
CA SER A 168 -2.45 20.33 -14.40
C SER A 168 -2.85 21.76 -14.02
N PHE A 169 -2.03 22.42 -13.21
CA PHE A 169 -2.09 23.86 -13.13
C PHE A 169 -1.54 24.39 -14.46
N SER A 170 -2.42 24.50 -15.45
CA SER A 170 -2.11 25.24 -16.66
C SER A 170 -1.79 26.67 -16.23
N LEU A 171 -0.52 27.07 -16.30
CA LEU A 171 -0.11 28.46 -16.18
C LEU A 171 -0.88 29.25 -17.25
N LYS A 172 -1.91 30.00 -16.84
CA LYS A 172 -2.59 30.94 -17.74
C LYS A 172 -1.52 31.94 -18.20
N LYS A 173 -1.10 31.83 -19.47
CA LYS A 173 -0.24 32.80 -20.13
C LYS A 173 -0.87 34.19 -19.94
N LYS A 174 -0.20 35.08 -19.19
CA LYS A 174 -0.51 36.50 -19.22
C LYS A 174 -0.24 36.99 -20.65
N LYS A 175 -1.28 37.46 -21.34
CA LYS A 175 -1.12 38.25 -22.57
C LYS A 175 -0.42 39.56 -22.17
N HIS A 176 0.71 39.84 -22.80
CA HIS A 176 1.32 41.16 -22.85
C HIS A 176 0.52 42.08 -23.77
#